data_AF-C7R2F9-F1
#
_entry.id   AF-C7R2F9-F1
#
_cell.length_a   1.000
_cell.length_b   1.000
_cell.length_c   1.000
_cell.angle_alpha   90.00
_cell.angle_beta   90.00
_cell.angle_gamma   90.00
#
_symmetry.space_group_name_H-M   'P 1'
#
loop_
_entity.id
_entity.type
_entity.pdbx_description
1 polymer ?
#
loop_
_entity_poly.entity_id
_entity_poly.type
_entity_poly.pdbx_seq_one_letter_code
_entity_poly.pdbx_strand_id
1 'polypeptide(L)'
;MGEADGSYIYYCVPGMEEVSAEPIVISVSAKDFQRLPLRGSGIVVEPDRDDYIIRLPVIALTDPSPQILTTTILGVGVAIHATPIEHSWDFGDQTPAHTTTWEGEFSIDGGTTWLPINGTTTTTNTTNPITIEERVPLLTG
;
A
#
# COMPACT_ATOMS: atom_id res chain seq x y z
N MET A 1 0.49 17.04 -27.92
CA MET A 1 -0.01 15.70 -27.60
C MET A 1 0.92 14.71 -28.27
N GLY A 2 1.82 14.09 -27.50
CA GLY A 2 2.68 13.02 -27.97
C GLY A 2 2.22 11.73 -27.32
N GLU A 3 1.74 10.80 -28.14
CA GLU A 3 1.36 9.44 -27.75
C GLU A 3 2.63 8.63 -27.45
N ALA A 4 2.62 7.84 -26.37
CA ALA A 4 3.77 7.05 -25.92
C ALA A 4 3.92 5.78 -26.77
N ASP A 5 5.12 5.57 -27.30
CA ASP A 5 5.53 4.44 -28.13
C ASP A 5 5.74 3.18 -27.27
N GLY A 6 4.77 2.25 -27.31
CA GLY A 6 4.89 0.92 -26.70
C GLY A 6 5.67 -0.01 -27.63
N SER A 7 6.80 -0.54 -27.17
CA SER A 7 7.62 -1.48 -27.94
C SER A 7 6.99 -2.88 -27.94
N TYR A 8 6.63 -3.39 -29.12
CA TYR A 8 6.12 -4.74 -29.34
C TYR A 8 7.24 -5.66 -29.87
N ILE A 9 7.47 -6.80 -29.22
CA ILE A 9 8.38 -7.84 -29.74
C ILE A 9 7.55 -8.86 -30.53
N TYR A 10 7.79 -8.91 -31.85
CA TYR A 10 7.14 -9.85 -32.76
C TYR A 10 7.97 -11.13 -32.92
N TYR A 11 7.39 -12.29 -32.63
CA TYR A 11 7.91 -13.57 -33.12
C TYR A 11 7.24 -13.90 -34.46
N CYS A 12 8.02 -14.01 -35.54
CA CYS A 12 7.52 -14.45 -36.84
C CYS A 12 7.54 -15.99 -36.89
N VAL A 13 6.36 -16.61 -36.84
CA VAL A 13 6.18 -18.03 -37.15
C VAL A 13 5.57 -18.11 -38.55
N PRO A 14 6.30 -18.59 -39.58
CA PRO A 14 5.77 -18.59 -40.94
C PRO A 14 4.75 -19.71 -41.12
N GLY A 15 3.52 -19.34 -41.52
CA GLY A 15 2.55 -20.28 -42.11
C GLY A 15 1.33 -20.66 -41.26
N MET A 16 0.97 -19.89 -40.24
CA MET A 16 -0.36 -20.02 -39.61
C MET A 16 -1.29 -18.98 -40.22
N GLU A 17 -2.40 -19.43 -40.79
CA GLU A 17 -3.55 -18.60 -41.15
C GLU A 17 -3.83 -17.65 -39.98
N GLU A 18 -3.94 -16.34 -40.25
CA GLU A 18 -4.14 -15.29 -39.24
C GLU A 18 -5.46 -15.54 -38.50
N VAL A 19 -5.40 -16.40 -37.49
CA VAL A 19 -6.31 -16.34 -36.37
C VAL A 19 -5.97 -15.04 -35.68
N SER A 20 -6.74 -13.99 -35.97
CA SER A 20 -6.78 -12.76 -35.19
C SER A 20 -7.28 -13.11 -33.78
N ALA A 21 -6.40 -13.71 -32.98
CA ALA A 21 -6.56 -13.79 -31.54
C ALA A 21 -6.26 -12.40 -31.04
N GLU A 22 -7.30 -11.65 -30.65
CA GLU A 22 -7.09 -10.44 -29.87
C GLU A 22 -6.18 -10.80 -28.68
N PRO A 23 -5.08 -10.07 -28.45
CA PRO A 23 -4.19 -10.38 -27.34
C PRO A 23 -5.00 -10.29 -26.04
N ILE A 24 -5.03 -11.38 -25.28
CA ILE A 24 -5.65 -11.38 -23.95
C ILE A 24 -4.76 -10.52 -23.05
N VAL A 25 -5.21 -9.30 -22.75
CA VAL A 25 -4.53 -8.41 -21.81
C VAL A 25 -4.91 -8.82 -20.39
N ILE A 26 -3.97 -9.44 -19.68
CA ILE A 26 -4.13 -9.71 -18.25
C ILE A 26 -3.69 -8.46 -17.48
N SER A 27 -4.60 -7.90 -16.71
CA SER A 27 -4.33 -6.77 -15.81
C SER A 27 -4.90 -7.02 -14.43
N VAL A 28 -4.34 -6.37 -13.42
CA VAL A 28 -4.90 -6.33 -12.07
C VAL A 28 -5.75 -5.07 -11.95
N SER A 29 -7.03 -5.23 -11.65
CA SER A 29 -7.92 -4.09 -11.45
C SER A 29 -7.69 -3.45 -10.07
N ALA A 30 -7.98 -2.15 -9.93
CA ALA A 30 -7.97 -1.48 -8.62
C ALA A 30 -8.83 -2.22 -7.57
N LYS A 31 -9.95 -2.81 -8.01
CA LYS A 31 -10.85 -3.57 -7.15
C LYS A 31 -10.24 -4.86 -6.64
N ASP A 32 -9.43 -5.53 -7.46
CA ASP A 32 -8.71 -6.74 -7.04
C ASP A 32 -7.55 -6.37 -6.11
N PHE A 33 -6.86 -5.27 -6.39
CA PHE A 33 -5.81 -4.74 -5.51
C PHE A 33 -6.34 -4.36 -4.12
N GLN A 34 -7.53 -3.75 -4.05
CA GLN A 34 -8.22 -3.43 -2.79
C GLN A 34 -8.63 -4.64 -1.96
N ARG A 35 -8.75 -5.81 -2.59
CA ARG A 35 -9.12 -7.06 -1.90
C ARG A 35 -7.93 -7.86 -1.42
N LEU A 36 -6.71 -7.44 -1.77
CA LEU A 36 -5.52 -8.12 -1.31
C LEU A 36 -5.38 -7.99 0.21
N PRO A 37 -4.89 -9.05 0.88
CA PRO A 37 -4.70 -9.05 2.33
C PRO A 37 -3.41 -8.31 2.71
N LEU A 38 -3.28 -7.05 2.32
CA LEU A 38 -2.18 -6.20 2.75
C LEU A 38 -2.27 -5.96 4.24
N ARG A 39 -1.13 -6.07 4.92
CA ARG A 39 -1.00 -5.68 6.30
C ARG A 39 -0.83 -4.17 6.37
N GLY A 40 -1.42 -3.50 7.35
CA GLY A 40 -1.09 -2.11 7.57
C GLY A 40 0.35 -1.94 8.07
N SER A 41 0.95 -0.78 7.80
CA SER A 41 2.34 -0.45 8.19
C SER A 41 2.56 -0.29 9.69
N GLY A 42 1.51 -0.42 10.50
CA GLY A 42 1.59 -0.32 11.95
C GLY A 42 1.86 1.11 12.41
N ILE A 43 1.66 1.34 13.70
CA ILE A 43 1.91 2.64 14.32
C ILE A 43 2.47 2.42 15.73
N VAL A 44 3.58 3.12 16.01
CA VAL A 44 4.20 3.22 17.33
C VAL A 44 4.21 4.69 17.71
N VAL A 45 3.72 5.03 18.90
CA VAL A 45 3.69 6.42 19.40
C VAL A 45 4.69 6.54 20.54
N GLU A 46 5.50 7.60 20.49
CA GLU A 46 6.51 7.89 21.50
C GLU A 46 6.28 9.25 22.18
N PRO A 47 6.58 9.35 23.49
CA PRO A 47 7.05 8.26 24.36
C PRO A 47 5.96 7.23 24.66
N ASP A 48 6.33 5.95 24.86
CA ASP A 48 5.40 4.85 25.12
C ASP A 48 4.74 4.99 26.52
N ARG A 49 3.55 5.59 26.55
CA ARG A 49 2.75 5.84 27.75
C ARG A 49 1.27 6.05 27.42
N ASP A 50 0.42 5.84 28.42
CA ASP A 50 -1.02 6.00 28.30
C ASP A 50 -1.49 7.44 28.61
N ASP A 51 -0.64 8.26 29.26
CA ASP A 51 -0.89 9.65 29.64
C ASP A 51 0.09 10.63 28.98
N TYR A 52 -0.42 11.56 28.17
CA TYR A 52 0.40 12.61 27.56
C TYR A 52 0.14 13.96 28.22
N ILE A 53 1.23 14.66 28.53
CA ILE A 53 1.16 15.99 29.14
C ILE A 53 1.12 17.05 28.03
N ILE A 54 0.24 18.03 28.20
CA ILE A 54 0.14 19.21 27.33
C ILE A 54 1.53 19.87 27.17
N ARG A 55 1.85 20.29 25.93
CA ARG A 55 3.11 20.96 25.52
C ARG A 55 4.37 20.09 25.52
N LEU A 56 4.27 18.77 25.68
CA LEU A 56 5.38 17.85 25.37
C LEU A 56 5.28 17.30 23.95
N PRO A 57 6.41 17.09 23.25
CA PRO A 57 6.40 16.51 21.91
C PRO A 57 5.95 15.03 21.93
N VAL A 58 5.26 14.63 20.87
CA VAL A 58 4.83 13.25 20.58
C VAL A 58 5.25 12.92 19.15
N ILE A 59 5.80 11.72 18.94
CA ILE A 59 6.26 11.24 17.63
C ILE A 59 5.48 9.97 17.28
N ALA A 60 5.09 9.81 16.02
CA ALA A 60 4.55 8.56 15.50
C ALA A 60 5.48 7.96 14.43
N LEU A 61 5.69 6.65 14.52
CA LEU A 61 6.55 5.86 13.65
C LEU A 61 5.73 4.76 12.96
N THR A 62 6.10 4.43 11.72
CA THR A 62 5.44 3.40 10.90
C THR A 62 6.46 2.64 10.05
N ASP A 63 6.13 1.43 9.60
CA ASP A 63 6.98 0.60 8.73
C ASP A 63 6.76 0.93 7.24
N PRO A 64 7.77 1.49 6.53
CA PRO A 64 7.65 1.84 5.12
C PRO A 64 7.95 0.66 4.17
N SER A 65 8.09 -0.57 4.68
CA SER A 65 8.51 -1.71 3.87
C SER A 65 7.46 -2.16 2.85
N PRO A 66 7.85 -2.43 1.58
CA PRO A 66 6.97 -3.05 0.61
C PRO A 66 6.52 -4.46 1.02
N GLN A 67 5.34 -4.87 0.54
CA GLN A 67 4.80 -6.22 0.72
C GLN A 67 4.77 -6.97 -0.59
N ILE A 68 5.24 -8.22 -0.56
CA ILE A 68 5.20 -9.13 -1.71
C ILE A 68 4.10 -10.16 -1.46
N LEU A 69 3.19 -10.29 -2.42
CA LEU A 69 2.07 -11.20 -2.38
C LEU A 69 2.07 -12.09 -3.62
N THR A 70 1.47 -13.26 -3.49
CA THR A 70 1.13 -14.12 -4.62
C THR A 70 -0.35 -14.44 -4.55
N THR A 71 -1.05 -14.24 -5.66
CA THR A 71 -2.49 -14.48 -5.78
C THR A 71 -2.82 -15.16 -7.11
N THR A 72 -4.09 -15.49 -7.32
CA THR A 72 -4.59 -16.01 -8.59
C THR A 72 -5.73 -15.13 -9.06
N ILE A 73 -5.60 -14.57 -10.27
CA ILE A 73 -6.60 -13.70 -10.90
C ILE A 73 -7.02 -14.40 -12.19
N LEU A 74 -8.32 -14.69 -12.33
CA LEU A 74 -8.87 -15.40 -13.50
C LEU A 74 -8.17 -16.74 -13.80
N GLY A 75 -7.63 -17.42 -12.78
CA GLY A 75 -6.89 -18.67 -12.94
C GLY A 75 -5.41 -18.52 -13.29
N VAL A 76 -4.89 -17.29 -13.42
CA VAL A 76 -3.47 -17.00 -13.67
C VAL A 76 -2.79 -16.64 -12.36
N GLY A 77 -1.63 -17.25 -12.09
CA GLY A 77 -0.79 -16.89 -10.96
C GLY A 77 -0.16 -15.51 -11.15
N VAL A 78 -0.34 -14.63 -10.17
CA VAL A 78 0.14 -13.25 -10.21
C VAL A 78 0.96 -12.96 -8.96
N ALA A 79 2.20 -12.51 -9.15
CA ALA A 79 3.02 -11.92 -8.10
C ALA A 79 2.73 -10.40 -8.04
N ILE A 80 2.66 -9.85 -6.83
CA ILE A 80 2.33 -8.45 -6.59
C ILE A 80 3.32 -7.86 -5.62
N HIS A 81 3.89 -6.69 -5.96
CA HIS A 81 4.58 -5.83 -5.00
C HIS A 81 3.66 -4.66 -4.67
N ALA A 82 3.44 -4.41 -3.40
CA ALA A 82 2.74 -3.24 -2.90
C ALA A 82 3.71 -2.36 -2.13
N THR A 83 3.89 -1.11 -2.58
CA THR A 83 4.81 -0.14 -2.00
C THR A 83 4.00 0.96 -1.33
N PRO A 84 4.26 1.29 -0.06
CA PRO A 84 3.60 2.40 0.59
C PRO A 84 4.11 3.72 -0.01
N ILE A 85 3.18 4.60 -0.35
CA ILE A 85 3.48 5.90 -0.96
C ILE A 85 3.04 7.08 -0.10
N GLU A 86 2.11 6.85 0.83
CA GLU A 86 1.59 7.88 1.73
C GLU A 86 1.18 7.29 3.07
N HIS A 87 1.43 8.05 4.13
CA HIS A 87 0.99 7.77 5.48
C HIS A 87 0.24 8.99 6.04
N SER A 88 -0.91 8.75 6.67
CA SER A 88 -1.69 9.78 7.34
C SER A 88 -2.06 9.33 8.75
N TRP A 89 -2.10 10.29 9.69
CA TRP A 89 -2.33 10.05 11.11
C TRP A 89 -3.40 10.99 11.66
N ASP A 90 -4.24 10.46 12.55
CA ASP A 90 -5.24 11.22 13.32
C ASP A 90 -5.14 10.82 14.80
N PHE A 91 -4.65 11.73 15.65
CA PHE A 91 -4.25 11.43 17.04
C PHE A 91 -5.29 11.76 18.10
N GLY A 92 -6.45 12.28 17.72
CA GLY A 92 -7.25 13.06 18.65
C GLY A 92 -7.80 12.30 19.83
N ASP A 93 -8.86 11.54 19.58
CA ASP A 93 -9.86 11.46 20.64
C ASP A 93 -11.08 10.57 20.34
N GLN A 94 -11.15 9.82 19.22
CA GLN A 94 -12.03 8.64 19.07
C GLN A 94 -11.74 7.69 17.86
N THR A 95 -10.53 7.75 17.27
CA THR A 95 -9.78 6.72 16.45
C THR A 95 -10.41 6.20 15.13
N PRO A 96 -9.67 6.04 13.99
CA PRO A 96 -8.51 5.14 13.81
C PRO A 96 -7.20 5.86 13.46
N ALA A 97 -6.08 5.36 13.99
CA ALA A 97 -4.87 6.16 14.23
C ALA A 97 -3.84 6.22 13.10
N HIS A 98 -4.02 5.48 11.99
CA HIS A 98 -3.10 5.55 10.86
C HIS A 98 -3.71 4.94 9.60
N THR A 99 -3.55 5.61 8.46
CA THR A 99 -3.82 5.04 7.15
C THR A 99 -2.54 5.01 6.31
N THR A 100 -2.40 3.95 5.53
CA THR A 100 -1.32 3.81 4.54
C THR A 100 -1.94 3.60 3.17
N THR A 101 -1.51 4.42 2.21
CA THR A 101 -1.86 4.26 0.79
C THR A 101 -0.75 3.53 0.07
N TRP A 102 -1.13 2.54 -0.73
CA TRP A 102 -0.22 1.65 -1.44
C TRP A 102 -0.43 1.82 -2.95
N GLU A 103 0.68 1.92 -3.68
CA GLU A 103 0.73 1.63 -5.10
C GLU A 103 1.23 0.21 -5.30
N GLY A 104 0.93 -0.38 -6.46
CA GLY A 104 1.35 -1.74 -6.74
C GLY A 104 1.82 -1.95 -8.16
N GLU A 105 2.65 -2.97 -8.31
CA GLU A 105 3.04 -3.57 -9.58
C GLU A 105 2.78 -5.07 -9.52
N PHE A 106 2.50 -5.66 -10.68
CA PHE A 106 2.19 -7.08 -10.80
C PHE A 106 3.02 -7.75 -11.89
N SER A 107 3.25 -9.04 -11.72
CA SER A 107 3.94 -9.89 -12.68
C SER A 107 3.20 -11.21 -12.85
N ILE A 108 3.10 -11.67 -14.10
CA ILE A 108 2.52 -12.97 -14.47
C ILE A 108 3.57 -13.97 -14.96
N ASP A 109 4.83 -13.53 -15.08
CA ASP A 109 5.96 -14.29 -15.65
C ASP A 109 7.04 -14.60 -14.59
N GLY A 110 6.61 -14.71 -13.33
CA GLY A 110 7.50 -15.05 -12.21
C GLY A 110 8.46 -13.93 -11.81
N GLY A 111 8.10 -12.67 -12.09
CA GLY A 111 8.87 -11.49 -11.72
C GLY A 111 9.88 -11.02 -12.78
N THR A 112 9.78 -11.54 -14.01
CA THR A 112 10.65 -11.11 -15.12
C THR A 112 10.21 -9.75 -15.66
N THR A 113 8.90 -9.53 -15.77
CA THR A 113 8.27 -8.27 -16.17
C THR A 113 7.29 -7.82 -15.10
N TRP A 114 7.40 -6.57 -14.70
CA TRP A 114 6.50 -5.92 -13.75
C TRP A 114 5.71 -4.82 -14.46
N LEU A 115 4.40 -4.85 -14.30
CA LEU A 115 3.46 -3.87 -14.85
C LEU A 115 2.78 -3.12 -13.72
N PRO A 116 2.53 -1.81 -13.85
CA PRO A 116 1.84 -1.05 -12.82
C PRO A 116 0.39 -1.52 -12.67
N ILE A 117 -0.10 -1.56 -11.44
CA ILE A 117 -1.52 -1.71 -11.13
C ILE A 117 -2.15 -0.32 -11.22
N ASN A 118 -3.18 -0.18 -12.05
CA ASN A 118 -3.91 1.09 -12.14
C ASN A 118 -4.77 1.29 -10.90
N GLY A 119 -4.35 2.23 -10.04
CA GLY A 119 -5.05 2.62 -8.82
C GLY A 119 -4.30 2.22 -7.55
N THR A 120 -4.82 2.67 -6.42
CA THR A 120 -4.24 2.45 -5.10
C THR A 120 -5.16 1.62 -4.21
N THR A 121 -4.60 1.14 -3.10
CA THR A 121 -5.36 0.55 -2.00
C THR A 121 -4.93 1.19 -0.68
N THR A 122 -5.75 1.06 0.35
CA THR A 122 -5.53 1.67 1.66
C THR A 122 -5.71 0.65 2.77
N THR A 123 -4.79 0.66 3.72
CA THR A 123 -4.90 -0.11 4.98
C THR A 123 -5.00 0.84 6.16
N THR A 124 -5.67 0.40 7.22
CA THR A 124 -5.82 1.17 8.46
C THR A 124 -5.21 0.40 9.63
N ASN A 125 -4.46 1.10 10.48
CA ASN A 125 -4.03 0.62 11.79
C ASN A 125 -4.65 1.49 12.88
N THR A 126 -4.91 0.89 14.05
CA THR A 126 -5.47 1.59 15.21
C THR A 126 -4.55 1.39 16.40
N THR A 127 -4.25 2.47 17.13
CA THR A 127 -3.63 2.41 18.45
C THR A 127 -4.69 2.37 19.54
N ASN A 128 -4.29 2.02 20.76
CA ASN A 128 -5.13 2.29 21.92
C ASN A 128 -5.38 3.82 22.05
N PRO A 129 -6.54 4.23 22.60
CA PRO A 129 -6.78 5.63 22.93
C PRO A 129 -5.72 6.16 23.90
N ILE A 130 -5.27 7.39 23.68
CA ILE A 130 -4.35 8.10 24.58
C ILE A 130 -5.13 9.06 25.47
N THR A 131 -4.71 9.23 26.73
CA THR A 131 -5.32 10.21 27.65
C THR A 131 -4.45 11.46 27.72
N ILE A 132 -5.04 12.65 27.60
CA ILE A 132 -4.31 13.93 27.75
C ILE A 132 -4.52 14.50 29.15
N GLU A 133 -3.42 14.77 29.86
CA GLU A 133 -3.43 15.37 31.20
C GLU A 133 -2.77 16.76 31.21
N GLU A 134 -3.36 17.69 31.96
CA GLU A 134 -2.69 18.91 32.38
C GLU A 134 -2.05 18.70 33.74
N ARG A 135 -0.72 18.87 33.84
CA ARG A 135 -0.01 18.83 35.12
C ARG A 135 0.60 20.20 35.41
N VAL A 136 0.19 20.81 36.53
CA VAL A 136 0.75 22.07 37.03
C VAL A 136 1.82 21.74 38.07
N PRO A 137 3.11 21.99 37.79
CA PRO A 137 4.16 21.72 38.77
C PRO A 137 4.03 22.68 39.95
N LEU A 138 3.91 22.13 41.17
CA LEU A 138 3.97 22.92 42.40
C LEU A 138 5.42 22.98 42.88
N LEU A 139 6.04 24.15 42.76
CA LEU A 139 7.34 24.40 43.38
C LEU A 139 7.13 24.57 44.88
N THR A 140 7.53 23.56 45.67
CA THR A 140 7.58 23.66 47.13
C THR A 140 9.03 23.95 47.50
N GLY A 141 9.27 25.13 48.09
CA GLY A 141 10.57 25.57 48.59
C GLY A 141 10.82 25.19 50.04
#